data_AF-A0A0P6DL51-F1
#
_entry.id   AF-A0A0P6DL51-F1
#
_cell.length_a   1.000
_cell.length_b   1.000
_cell.length_c   1.000
_cell.angle_alpha   90.00
_cell.angle_beta   90.00
_cell.angle_gamma   90.00
#
_symmetry.space_group_name_H-M   'P 1'
#
loop_
_entity.id
_entity.type
_entity.pdbx_description
1 polymer ?
#
loop_
_entity_poly.entity_id
_entity_poly.type
_entity_poly.pdbx_seq_one_letter_code
_entity_poly.pdbx_strand_id
1 'polypeptide(L)'
;MEITAKNTPNPDHPSLSGKIQSVTGILPPSVLGKTMTHEHLSMNFDVAFVKPVEADLKKSIMPFSMETLGWIRYNPYSHKPNLQLNDIECEKAIIDEMKHYQSIGGNSIVECTTHGISRKAQFLFDLSILTGVNIIAGTGYYVAAAQNYKLFEEPVEQLAEVMRTEQLEGCIEAREIRCGLIGEIGCSYPLHSIKHNFII
;
A
#
# COMPACT_ATOMS: atom_id res chain seq x y z
N MET A 1 -9.24 -27.07 32.02
CA MET A 1 -7.77 -27.03 31.82
C MET A 1 -7.47 -25.77 31.03
N GLU A 2 -7.12 -24.69 31.72
CA GLU A 2 -6.67 -23.45 31.07
C GLU A 2 -5.22 -23.62 30.63
N ILE A 3 -4.98 -23.57 29.33
CA ILE A 3 -3.63 -23.49 28.77
C ILE A 3 -3.26 -22.00 28.76
N THR A 4 -2.69 -21.51 29.85
CA THR A 4 -1.99 -20.21 29.85
C THR A 4 -0.59 -20.45 29.30
N ALA A 5 -0.45 -20.37 27.98
CA ALA A 5 0.87 -20.31 27.35
C ALA A 5 1.53 -18.97 27.73
N LYS A 6 2.47 -19.02 28.68
CA LYS A 6 3.34 -17.89 28.99
C LYS A 6 4.23 -17.64 27.77
N ASN A 7 3.87 -16.66 26.94
CA ASN A 7 4.73 -16.07 25.93
C ASN A 7 5.92 -15.39 26.62
N THR A 8 6.95 -16.18 26.92
CA THR A 8 8.27 -15.64 27.27
C THR A 8 8.95 -15.25 25.96
N PRO A 9 9.37 -13.98 25.78
CA PRO A 9 10.02 -13.56 24.55
C PRO A 9 11.29 -14.39 24.32
N ASN A 10 11.44 -14.96 23.12
CA ASN A 10 12.67 -15.58 22.69
C ASN A 10 13.78 -14.50 22.71
N PRO A 11 14.91 -14.70 23.42
CA PRO A 11 16.01 -13.72 23.45
C PRO A 11 16.60 -13.39 22.07
N ASP A 12 16.42 -14.27 21.07
CA ASP A 12 16.87 -14.02 19.69
C ASP A 12 15.86 -13.17 18.87
N HIS A 13 14.66 -12.94 19.39
CA HIS A 13 13.63 -12.09 18.80
C HIS A 13 13.01 -11.16 19.84
N PRO A 14 13.54 -9.92 20.00
CA PRO A 14 12.98 -8.96 20.94
C PRO A 14 11.49 -8.76 20.64
N SER A 15 10.66 -8.75 21.70
CA SER A 15 9.23 -8.56 21.56
C SER A 15 8.91 -7.30 20.72
N LEU A 16 8.13 -7.50 19.66
CA LEU A 16 7.59 -6.44 18.81
C LEU A 16 6.29 -5.85 19.37
N SER A 17 5.72 -6.47 20.42
CA SER A 17 4.51 -5.98 21.08
C SER A 17 4.72 -4.58 21.63
N GLY A 18 3.75 -3.69 21.41
CA GLY A 18 3.82 -2.29 21.82
C GLY A 18 4.83 -1.44 21.03
N LYS A 19 5.27 -1.90 19.86
CA LYS A 19 6.15 -1.18 18.93
C LYS A 19 5.54 -1.10 17.55
N ILE A 20 6.15 -0.31 16.68
CA ILE A 20 5.71 -0.09 15.31
C ILE A 20 6.82 -0.52 14.36
N GLN A 21 6.47 -1.35 13.38
CA GLN A 21 7.36 -1.66 12.28
C GLN A 21 7.18 -0.62 11.18
N SER A 22 8.17 0.25 11.00
CA SER A 22 8.26 1.17 9.86
C SER A 22 9.20 0.61 8.79
N VAL A 23 9.20 1.22 7.61
CA VAL A 23 10.12 0.85 6.53
C VAL A 23 11.59 1.07 6.91
N THR A 24 11.88 2.02 7.82
CA THR A 24 13.22 2.29 8.36
C THR A 24 13.56 1.50 9.63
N GLY A 25 12.69 0.57 10.05
CA GLY A 25 12.89 -0.27 11.23
C GLY A 25 11.87 -0.04 12.35
N ILE A 26 12.19 -0.53 13.55
CA ILE A 26 11.27 -0.52 14.69
C ILE A 26 11.27 0.85 15.38
N LEU A 27 10.07 1.39 15.58
CA LEU A 27 9.83 2.67 16.24
C LEU A 27 9.00 2.49 17.54
N PRO A 28 9.25 3.31 18.57
CA PRO A 28 8.37 3.36 19.74
C PRO A 28 7.06 4.12 19.42
N PRO A 29 5.90 3.75 19.99
CA PRO A 29 4.62 4.40 19.66
C PRO A 29 4.57 5.92 19.86
N SER A 30 5.41 6.45 20.76
CA SER A 30 5.50 7.88 21.05
C SER A 30 5.93 8.73 19.85
N VAL A 31 6.53 8.14 18.80
CA VAL A 31 6.97 8.89 17.62
C VAL A 31 5.94 8.95 16.49
N LEU A 32 4.79 8.26 16.61
CA LEU A 32 3.77 8.28 15.57
C LEU A 32 3.26 9.68 15.27
N GLY A 33 3.04 10.46 16.32
CA GLY A 33 2.50 11.82 16.23
C GLY A 33 1.24 11.90 15.35
N LYS A 34 1.11 12.97 14.56
CA LYS A 34 0.03 13.10 13.59
C LYS A 34 0.24 12.07 12.47
N THR A 35 -0.77 11.21 12.28
CA THR A 35 -0.68 10.06 11.37
C THR A 35 -1.83 10.08 10.37
N MET A 36 -1.52 9.99 9.08
CA MET A 36 -2.50 9.61 8.05
C MET A 36 -2.53 8.08 7.97
N THR A 37 -3.69 7.48 8.22
CA THR A 37 -3.80 6.03 8.46
C THR A 37 -4.15 5.21 7.22
N HIS A 38 -4.33 5.84 6.06
CA HIS A 38 -4.64 5.16 4.82
C HIS A 38 -4.29 6.04 3.62
N GLU A 39 -3.10 5.89 3.07
CA GLU A 39 -2.63 6.63 1.89
C GLU A 39 -1.99 5.70 0.87
N HIS A 40 -1.84 6.19 -0.37
CA HIS A 40 -1.06 5.53 -1.41
C HIS A 40 0.05 6.47 -1.87
N LEU A 41 1.31 6.05 -1.74
CA LEU A 41 2.48 6.88 -2.08
C LEU A 41 3.08 6.52 -3.45
N SER A 42 2.77 5.32 -3.95
CA SER A 42 3.02 4.90 -5.33
C SER A 42 2.04 3.77 -5.67
N MET A 43 1.29 3.88 -6.76
CA MET A 43 0.25 2.92 -7.12
C MET A 43 0.03 2.84 -8.64
N ASN A 44 -0.29 1.65 -9.14
CA ASN A 44 -0.98 1.48 -10.42
C ASN A 44 -2.40 0.97 -10.16
N PHE A 45 -3.40 1.72 -10.62
CA PHE A 45 -4.81 1.43 -10.43
C PHE A 45 -5.54 1.15 -11.75
N ASP A 46 -4.84 0.66 -12.78
CA ASP A 46 -5.38 0.33 -14.10
C ASP A 46 -6.55 -0.66 -14.04
N VAL A 47 -6.59 -1.50 -12.99
CA VAL A 47 -7.69 -2.42 -12.69
C VAL A 47 -9.06 -1.71 -12.61
N ALA A 48 -9.08 -0.46 -12.15
CA ALA A 48 -10.31 0.30 -12.01
C ALA A 48 -10.71 1.03 -13.31
N PHE A 49 -9.96 0.88 -14.39
CA PHE A 49 -10.21 1.63 -15.61
C PHE A 49 -11.59 1.34 -16.20
N VAL A 50 -12.37 2.40 -16.40
CA VAL A 50 -13.66 2.37 -17.08
C VAL A 50 -13.51 3.03 -18.44
N LYS A 51 -13.69 2.25 -19.51
CA LYS A 51 -13.63 2.79 -20.88
C LYS A 51 -14.71 3.88 -21.04
N PRO A 52 -14.35 5.12 -21.43
CA PRO A 52 -15.33 6.16 -21.66
C PRO A 52 -16.09 5.91 -22.97
N VAL A 53 -17.15 6.70 -23.19
CA VAL A 53 -17.90 6.69 -24.45
C VAL A 53 -17.00 7.06 -25.64
N GLU A 54 -17.39 6.62 -26.84
CA GLU A 54 -16.57 6.75 -28.06
C GLU A 54 -16.11 8.21 -28.32
N ALA A 55 -17.01 9.17 -28.11
CA ALA A 55 -16.72 10.60 -28.29
C ALA A 55 -15.62 11.15 -27.37
N ASP A 56 -15.36 10.48 -26.24
CA ASP A 56 -14.42 10.90 -25.21
C ASP A 56 -13.15 10.04 -25.15
N LEU A 57 -13.00 9.02 -26.02
CA LEU A 57 -11.83 8.13 -25.99
C LEU A 57 -10.50 8.87 -26.06
N LYS A 58 -10.43 9.95 -26.84
CA LYS A 58 -9.21 10.77 -26.92
C LYS A 58 -8.85 11.38 -25.56
N LYS A 59 -9.85 11.83 -24.79
CA LYS A 59 -9.63 12.42 -23.46
C LYS A 59 -9.02 11.43 -22.47
N SER A 60 -9.23 10.12 -22.66
CA SER A 60 -8.73 9.08 -21.74
C SER A 60 -7.21 9.02 -21.62
N ILE A 61 -6.46 9.54 -22.60
CA ILE A 61 -4.99 9.49 -22.64
C ILE A 61 -4.35 10.88 -22.74
N MET A 62 -5.15 11.95 -22.83
CA MET A 62 -4.63 13.31 -22.92
C MET A 62 -3.84 13.67 -21.64
N PRO A 63 -2.84 14.56 -21.72
CA PRO A 63 -2.13 15.02 -20.54
C PRO A 63 -3.07 15.80 -19.59
N PHE A 64 -2.65 15.93 -18.33
CA PHE A 64 -3.31 16.83 -17.39
C PHE A 64 -3.21 18.28 -17.90
N SER A 65 -4.35 18.95 -18.00
CA SER A 65 -4.44 20.35 -18.41
C SER A 65 -5.72 20.98 -17.87
N MET A 66 -5.80 22.31 -17.84
CA MET A 66 -7.04 23.00 -17.45
C MET A 66 -8.21 22.71 -18.41
N GLU A 67 -7.93 22.38 -19.67
CA GLU A 67 -8.94 21.97 -20.65
C GLU A 67 -9.59 20.64 -20.28
N THR A 68 -8.79 19.66 -19.82
CA THR A 68 -9.26 18.31 -19.50
C THR A 68 -9.71 18.13 -18.06
N LEU A 69 -9.28 19.01 -17.14
CA LEU A 69 -9.50 18.89 -15.70
C LEU A 69 -10.98 18.70 -15.31
N GLY A 70 -11.88 19.45 -15.95
CA GLY A 70 -13.32 19.31 -15.71
C GLY A 70 -13.82 17.90 -16.00
N TRP A 71 -13.45 17.35 -17.16
CA TRP A 71 -13.84 16.00 -17.55
C TRP A 71 -13.21 14.92 -16.65
N ILE A 72 -11.93 15.06 -16.28
CA ILE A 72 -11.23 14.11 -15.40
C ILE A 72 -11.92 14.05 -14.03
N ARG A 73 -12.34 15.18 -13.46
CA ARG A 73 -13.05 15.21 -12.17
C ARG A 73 -14.36 14.44 -12.16
N TYR A 74 -15.09 14.41 -13.28
CA TYR A 74 -16.31 13.62 -13.42
C TYR A 74 -16.06 12.17 -13.85
N ASN A 75 -14.90 11.89 -14.44
CA ASN A 75 -14.55 10.57 -14.99
C ASN A 75 -13.15 10.12 -14.51
N PRO A 76 -12.88 10.08 -13.19
CA PRO A 76 -11.54 9.86 -12.66
C PRO A 76 -10.96 8.48 -13.04
N TYR A 77 -11.83 7.49 -13.23
CA TYR A 77 -11.48 6.13 -13.64
C TYR A 77 -11.43 5.93 -15.16
N SER A 78 -11.76 6.95 -15.96
CA SER A 78 -11.68 6.87 -17.43
C SER A 78 -10.48 7.60 -18.00
N HIS A 79 -9.66 8.23 -17.15
CA HIS A 79 -8.41 8.89 -17.53
C HIS A 79 -7.24 8.02 -17.09
N LYS A 80 -6.51 7.43 -18.05
CA LYS A 80 -5.42 6.50 -17.78
C LYS A 80 -4.30 7.10 -16.92
N PRO A 81 -3.78 8.31 -17.22
CA PRO A 81 -2.78 8.93 -16.36
C PRO A 81 -3.25 9.17 -14.92
N ASN A 82 -4.55 9.43 -14.69
CA ASN A 82 -5.11 9.60 -13.35
C ASN A 82 -5.13 8.30 -12.51
N LEU A 83 -4.91 7.14 -13.14
CA LEU A 83 -4.81 5.84 -12.46
C LEU A 83 -3.36 5.40 -12.23
N GLN A 84 -2.38 6.19 -12.66
CA GLN A 84 -0.97 5.84 -12.63
C GLN A 84 -0.22 6.84 -11.75
N LEU A 85 -0.06 6.49 -10.48
CA LEU A 85 0.71 7.24 -9.48
C LEU A 85 2.06 6.55 -9.29
N ASN A 86 2.87 6.40 -10.34
CA ASN A 86 4.09 5.58 -10.23
C ASN A 86 5.20 5.95 -11.21
N ASP A 87 5.07 7.07 -11.92
CA ASP A 87 6.12 7.60 -12.77
C ASP A 87 7.06 8.56 -12.01
N ILE A 88 8.12 9.01 -12.68
CA ILE A 88 9.15 9.87 -12.08
C ILE A 88 8.62 11.25 -11.66
N GLU A 89 7.60 11.77 -12.35
CA GLU A 89 7.02 13.06 -12.00
C GLU A 89 6.08 12.92 -10.80
N CYS A 90 5.35 11.81 -10.69
CA CYS A 90 4.58 11.44 -9.51
C CYS A 90 5.50 11.27 -8.29
N GLU A 91 6.63 10.58 -8.43
CA GLU A 91 7.58 10.40 -7.31
C GLU A 91 8.12 11.75 -6.81
N LYS A 92 8.46 12.67 -7.71
CA LYS A 92 8.86 14.05 -7.33
C LYS A 92 7.74 14.78 -6.59
N ALA A 93 6.53 14.74 -7.12
CA ALA A 93 5.37 15.38 -6.50
C ALA A 93 5.10 14.81 -5.09
N ILE A 94 5.19 13.48 -4.92
CA ILE A 94 5.04 12.80 -3.63
C ILE A 94 6.12 13.25 -2.64
N ILE A 95 7.37 13.39 -3.06
CA ILE A 95 8.44 13.91 -2.19
C ILE A 95 8.10 15.33 -1.70
N ASP A 96 7.63 16.20 -2.58
CA ASP A 96 7.29 17.58 -2.23
C ASP A 96 6.06 17.66 -1.31
N GLU A 97 5.02 16.88 -1.60
CA GLU A 97 3.82 16.75 -0.74
C GLU A 97 4.17 16.20 0.64
N MET A 98 5.07 15.21 0.72
CA MET A 98 5.51 14.66 2.00
C MET A 98 6.37 15.63 2.82
N LYS A 99 7.24 16.42 2.17
CA LYS A 99 7.94 17.52 2.83
C LYS A 99 6.95 18.57 3.34
N HIS A 100 5.92 18.89 2.56
CA HIS A 100 4.88 19.80 2.98
C HIS A 100 4.12 19.26 4.20
N TYR A 101 3.66 18.00 4.15
CA TYR A 101 3.00 17.32 5.26
C TYR A 101 3.87 17.35 6.53
N GLN A 102 5.16 17.05 6.42
CA GLN A 102 6.10 17.16 7.52
C GLN A 102 6.19 18.58 8.08
N SER A 103 6.27 19.59 7.21
CA SER A 103 6.41 21.01 7.60
C SER A 103 5.22 21.54 8.41
N ILE A 104 4.03 20.97 8.22
CA ILE A 104 2.81 21.30 8.98
C ILE A 104 2.61 20.40 10.22
N GLY A 105 3.64 19.62 10.57
CA GLY A 105 3.71 18.76 11.74
C GLY A 105 3.12 17.36 11.54
N GLY A 106 3.00 16.90 10.30
CA GLY A 106 2.77 15.49 9.97
C GLY A 106 3.96 14.63 10.37
N ASN A 107 3.70 13.47 10.97
CA ASN A 107 4.77 12.63 11.52
C ASN A 107 4.84 11.26 10.85
N SER A 108 3.68 10.66 10.56
CA SER A 108 3.62 9.30 10.02
C SER A 108 2.56 9.14 8.94
N ILE A 109 2.77 8.18 8.05
CA ILE A 109 1.83 7.72 7.03
C ILE A 109 1.79 6.19 7.03
N VAL A 110 0.58 5.64 6.95
CA VAL A 110 0.35 4.22 6.64
C VAL A 110 0.12 4.10 5.14
N GLU A 111 1.00 3.37 4.47
CA GLU A 111 0.97 3.15 3.03
C GLU A 111 0.25 1.83 2.73
N CYS A 112 -0.90 1.93 2.07
CA CYS A 112 -1.85 0.83 1.88
C CYS A 112 -1.71 0.13 0.53
N THR A 113 -0.71 0.45 -0.28
CA THR A 113 -0.52 -0.22 -1.58
C THR A 113 0.03 -1.62 -1.36
N THR A 114 -0.73 -2.63 -1.77
CA THR A 114 -0.39 -4.05 -1.57
C THR A 114 -0.21 -4.82 -2.88
N HIS A 115 -0.13 -6.14 -2.82
CA HIS A 115 -0.01 -6.99 -4.01
C HIS A 115 -1.22 -6.80 -4.94
N GLY A 116 -0.94 -6.62 -6.24
CA GLY A 116 -1.92 -6.36 -7.29
C GLY A 116 -2.02 -4.88 -7.71
N ILE A 117 -1.56 -3.93 -6.89
CA ILE A 117 -1.62 -2.48 -7.20
C ILE A 117 -0.25 -1.78 -7.18
N SER A 118 0.83 -2.55 -7.34
CA SER A 118 2.20 -2.08 -7.61
C SER A 118 2.90 -1.33 -6.46
N ARG A 119 2.95 -1.93 -5.27
CA ARG A 119 3.78 -1.45 -4.16
C ARG A 119 5.26 -1.31 -4.57
N LYS A 120 5.95 -0.28 -4.06
CA LYS A 120 7.40 -0.06 -4.26
C LYS A 120 8.11 0.11 -2.91
N ALA A 121 8.38 -0.98 -2.18
CA ALA A 121 8.96 -0.91 -0.83
C ALA A 121 10.26 -0.09 -0.74
N GLN A 122 11.20 -0.24 -1.68
CA GLN A 122 12.45 0.53 -1.67
C GLN A 122 12.21 2.05 -1.78
N PHE A 123 11.29 2.47 -2.65
CA PHE A 123 10.91 3.88 -2.77
C PHE A 123 10.34 4.42 -1.45
N LEU A 124 9.54 3.63 -0.72
CA LEU A 124 9.01 4.03 0.58
C LEU A 124 10.13 4.25 1.61
N PHE A 125 11.15 3.40 1.63
CA PHE A 125 12.32 3.61 2.48
C PHE A 125 13.04 4.91 2.14
N ASP A 126 13.37 5.12 0.87
CA ASP A 126 14.07 6.32 0.41
C ASP A 126 13.26 7.59 0.74
N LEU A 127 11.96 7.55 0.53
CA LEU A 127 11.03 8.63 0.82
C LEU A 127 10.95 8.95 2.32
N SER A 128 10.92 7.92 3.17
CA SER A 128 10.95 8.07 4.64
C SER A 128 12.23 8.78 5.09
N ILE A 129 13.39 8.38 4.55
CA ILE A 129 14.69 9.00 4.85
C ILE A 129 14.74 10.46 4.35
N LEU A 130 14.30 10.71 3.12
CA LEU A 130 14.37 12.03 2.48
C LEU A 130 13.47 13.07 3.13
N THR A 131 12.33 12.66 3.68
CA THR A 131 11.29 13.57 4.19
C THR A 131 11.25 13.64 5.71
N GLY A 132 11.78 12.62 6.40
CA GLY A 132 11.71 12.49 7.86
C GLY A 132 10.32 12.09 8.37
N VAL A 133 9.41 11.68 7.49
CA VAL A 133 8.10 11.13 7.86
C VAL A 133 8.23 9.63 8.01
N ASN A 134 7.70 9.07 9.10
CA ASN A 134 7.69 7.62 9.30
C ASN A 134 6.69 6.98 8.34
N ILE A 135 7.12 5.97 7.57
CA ILE A 135 6.22 5.23 6.68
C ILE A 135 6.03 3.80 7.20
N ILE A 136 4.76 3.39 7.35
CA ILE A 136 4.36 2.03 7.71
C ILE A 136 3.82 1.37 6.44
N ALA A 137 4.58 0.44 5.87
CA ALA A 137 4.16 -0.27 4.65
C ALA A 137 3.17 -1.40 4.97
N GLY A 138 2.16 -1.54 4.11
CA GLY A 138 1.19 -2.62 4.12
C GLY A 138 1.62 -3.87 3.35
N THR A 139 1.18 -5.04 3.81
CA THR A 139 1.19 -6.31 3.04
C THR A 139 -0.24 -6.80 2.82
N GLY A 140 -0.42 -7.75 1.90
CA GLY A 140 -1.71 -8.36 1.61
C GLY A 140 -2.03 -8.35 0.12
N TYR A 141 -3.25 -8.73 -0.20
CA TYR A 141 -3.73 -8.80 -1.57
C TYR A 141 -4.93 -7.90 -1.76
N TYR A 142 -4.88 -7.06 -2.79
CA TYR A 142 -6.00 -6.23 -3.17
C TYR A 142 -7.13 -7.04 -3.82
N VAL A 143 -8.12 -6.37 -4.44
CA VAL A 143 -9.30 -7.05 -5.00
C VAL A 143 -8.92 -8.09 -6.05
N ALA A 144 -9.74 -9.13 -6.20
CA ALA A 144 -9.51 -10.21 -7.15
C ALA A 144 -9.22 -9.71 -8.59
N ALA A 145 -9.89 -8.66 -9.05
CA ALA A 145 -9.66 -8.09 -10.37
C ALA A 145 -8.23 -7.56 -10.58
N ALA A 146 -7.50 -7.25 -9.51
CA ALA A 146 -6.12 -6.76 -9.54
C ALA A 146 -5.08 -7.91 -9.52
N GLN A 147 -5.53 -9.17 -9.39
CA GLN A 147 -4.64 -10.31 -9.22
C GLN A 147 -4.47 -11.11 -10.52
N ASN A 148 -3.34 -11.79 -10.64
CA ASN A 148 -3.13 -12.79 -11.68
C ASN A 148 -4.01 -14.02 -11.41
N TYR A 149 -4.58 -14.61 -12.46
CA TYR A 149 -5.44 -15.79 -12.34
C TYR A 149 -4.77 -16.98 -11.62
N LYS A 150 -3.44 -17.10 -11.69
CA LYS A 150 -2.69 -18.15 -10.96
C LYS A 150 -2.82 -18.04 -9.45
N LEU A 151 -2.96 -16.82 -8.92
CA LEU A 151 -3.13 -16.60 -7.48
C LEU A 151 -4.41 -17.26 -6.95
N PHE A 152 -5.39 -17.49 -7.82
CA PHE A 152 -6.66 -18.14 -7.47
C PHE A 152 -6.54 -19.65 -7.27
N GLU A 153 -5.42 -20.24 -7.71
CA GLU A 153 -5.11 -21.66 -7.53
C GLU A 153 -4.21 -21.91 -6.31
N GLU A 154 -3.67 -20.84 -5.71
CA GLU A 154 -2.81 -20.93 -4.54
C GLU A 154 -3.63 -21.20 -3.27
N PRO A 155 -3.15 -22.09 -2.38
CA PRO A 155 -3.81 -22.35 -1.10
C PRO A 155 -3.65 -21.17 -0.14
N VAL A 156 -4.61 -21.03 0.79
CA VAL A 156 -4.69 -19.91 1.75
C VAL A 156 -3.42 -19.77 2.56
N GLU A 157 -2.83 -20.90 2.94
CA GLU A 157 -1.61 -20.98 3.73
C GLU A 157 -0.44 -20.33 3.02
N GLN A 158 -0.35 -20.42 1.69
CA GLN A 158 0.72 -19.77 0.93
C GLN A 158 0.52 -18.26 0.85
N LEU A 159 -0.72 -17.81 0.73
CA LEU A 159 -1.06 -16.38 0.75
C LEU A 159 -0.74 -15.76 2.12
N ALA A 160 -1.10 -16.47 3.19
CA ALA A 160 -0.76 -16.09 4.55
C ALA A 160 0.76 -16.09 4.79
N GLU A 161 1.48 -17.05 4.24
CA GLU A 161 2.92 -17.16 4.37
C GLU A 161 3.66 -15.99 3.70
N VAL A 162 3.16 -15.49 2.56
CA VAL A 162 3.69 -14.26 1.96
C VAL A 162 3.56 -13.08 2.93
N MET A 163 2.36 -12.84 3.48
CA MET A 163 2.16 -11.75 4.44
C MET A 163 3.04 -11.90 5.69
N ARG A 164 3.15 -13.12 6.23
CA ARG A 164 4.03 -13.43 7.37
C ARG A 164 5.49 -13.11 7.04
N THR A 165 5.96 -13.55 5.87
CA THR A 165 7.33 -13.33 5.40
C THR A 165 7.63 -11.84 5.28
N GLU A 166 6.72 -11.06 4.70
CA GLU A 166 6.93 -9.61 4.54
C GLU A 166 6.95 -8.85 5.87
N GLN A 167 6.27 -9.35 6.90
CA GLN A 167 6.30 -8.78 8.24
C GLN A 167 7.53 -9.17 9.05
N LEU A 168 7.98 -10.42 8.95
CA LEU A 168 9.03 -10.95 9.82
C LEU A 168 10.42 -10.96 9.18
N GLU A 169 10.49 -11.23 7.89
CA GLU A 169 11.75 -11.45 7.17
C GLU A 169 12.05 -10.28 6.22
N GLY A 170 11.05 -9.77 5.52
CA GLY A 170 11.14 -8.62 4.64
C GLY A 170 10.41 -8.82 3.31
N CYS A 171 10.12 -7.71 2.64
CA CYS A 171 9.37 -7.66 1.38
C CYS A 171 10.09 -8.44 0.27
N ILE A 172 9.33 -9.09 -0.61
CA ILE A 172 9.91 -9.90 -1.70
C ILE A 172 10.77 -9.03 -2.62
N GLU A 173 10.30 -7.81 -2.92
CA GLU A 173 10.97 -6.83 -3.76
C GLU A 173 12.09 -6.05 -3.04
N ALA A 174 12.14 -6.07 -1.71
CA ALA A 174 13.14 -5.37 -0.90
C ALA A 174 13.30 -6.06 0.46
N ARG A 175 14.22 -7.04 0.52
CA ARG A 175 14.35 -7.98 1.66
C ARG A 175 14.76 -7.32 2.98
N GLU A 176 15.28 -6.10 2.95
CA GLU A 176 15.68 -5.37 4.16
C GLU A 176 14.50 -4.63 4.82
N ILE A 177 13.40 -4.44 4.07
CA ILE A 177 12.25 -3.65 4.47
C ILE A 177 11.13 -4.58 4.89
N ARG A 178 10.54 -4.35 6.07
CA ARG A 178 9.42 -5.14 6.60
C ARG A 178 8.13 -4.34 6.61
N CYS A 179 7.02 -5.02 6.37
CA CYS A 179 5.68 -4.43 6.49
C CYS A 179 5.24 -4.34 7.95
N GLY A 180 4.55 -3.26 8.31
CA GLY A 180 4.04 -3.04 9.66
C GLY A 180 2.53 -3.20 9.80
N LEU A 181 1.83 -3.44 8.70
CA LEU A 181 0.38 -3.65 8.66
C LEU A 181 0.04 -4.78 7.69
N ILE A 182 -0.97 -5.59 8.03
CA ILE A 182 -1.68 -6.42 7.04
C ILE A 182 -2.86 -5.58 6.56
N GLY A 183 -2.75 -5.08 5.34
CA GLY A 183 -3.72 -4.21 4.71
C GLY A 183 -3.09 -3.32 3.63
N GLU A 184 -3.89 -2.79 2.71
CA GLU A 184 -5.32 -3.06 2.62
C GLU A 184 -5.63 -4.43 1.97
N ILE A 185 -6.65 -5.11 2.52
CA ILE A 185 -7.17 -6.37 1.96
C ILE A 185 -8.41 -6.04 1.13
N GLY A 186 -8.33 -6.26 -0.18
CA GLY A 186 -9.36 -5.78 -1.10
C GLY A 186 -10.66 -6.58 -1.03
N CYS A 187 -11.74 -5.95 -0.58
CA CYS A 187 -13.09 -6.52 -0.63
C CYS A 187 -13.91 -5.88 -1.78
N SER A 188 -14.79 -6.65 -2.42
CA SER A 188 -15.58 -6.19 -3.57
C SER A 188 -16.94 -6.86 -3.54
N TYR A 189 -17.92 -6.22 -4.17
CA TYR A 189 -19.24 -6.79 -4.41
C TYR A 189 -19.41 -7.15 -5.90
N PRO A 190 -19.95 -8.33 -6.25
CA PRO A 190 -20.27 -9.44 -5.34
C PRO A 190 -19.01 -10.04 -4.70
N LEU A 191 -19.17 -10.70 -3.55
CA LEU A 191 -18.07 -11.43 -2.92
C LEU A 191 -17.64 -12.56 -3.83
N HIS A 192 -16.38 -12.50 -4.27
CA HIS A 192 -15.79 -13.61 -5.01
C HIS A 192 -15.54 -14.77 -4.03
N SER A 193 -15.76 -16.01 -4.47
CA SER A 193 -15.55 -17.25 -3.69
C SER A 193 -14.22 -17.27 -2.91
N ILE A 194 -13.18 -16.67 -3.49
CA ILE A 194 -11.81 -16.62 -2.95
C ILE A 194 -11.68 -15.66 -1.76
N LYS A 195 -12.60 -14.71 -1.56
CA LYS A 195 -12.53 -13.76 -0.44
C LYS A 195 -12.87 -14.35 0.93
N HIS A 196 -13.41 -15.57 0.99
CA HIS A 196 -13.45 -16.32 2.25
C HIS A 196 -12.04 -16.68 2.76
N ASN A 197 -11.03 -16.65 1.88
CA ASN A 197 -9.66 -17.02 2.21
C ASN A 197 -8.75 -15.82 2.51
N PHE A 198 -9.13 -14.61 2.08
CA PHE A 198 -8.36 -13.38 2.33
C PHE A 198 -8.79 -12.64 3.60
N ILE A 199 -10.00 -12.91 4.10
CA ILE A 199 -10.51 -12.37 5.36
C ILE A 199 -10.16 -13.40 6.43
N ILE A 200 -9.05 -13.17 7.14
CA ILE A 200 -8.63 -13.95 8.31
C ILE A 200 -9.35 -13.39 9.55
#